data_AF-A0A6C0M2D6-F1
#
_entry.id   AF-A0A6C0M2D6-F1
#
_cell.length_a   1.000
_cell.length_b   1.000
_cell.length_c   1.000
_cell.angle_alpha   90.00
_cell.angle_beta   90.00
_cell.angle_gamma   90.00
#
_symmetry.space_group_name_H-M   'P 1'
#
loop_
_entity.id
_entity.type
_entity.pdbx_description
1 polymer ?
#
loop_
_entity_poly.entity_id
_entity_poly.type
_entity_poly.pdbx_seq_one_letter_code
_entity_poly.pdbx_strand_id
1 'polypeptide(L)'
;MGNCPSANAIPGPAPGTCVLKCPAQFRYDMARGCVSIVDPSVSFLLEPIPWIPWADGKPPNPQIQSIDQLQTVNPSLYAQYTQAVTKFNQEAGVAQGRIDHSAQARTLFDRMQAAENVSDQFPDAYQQARMDYYSLVKGPQWAEGEKSRIGNTEARDKTEKYSHDYQSLQGQLNQQQTLIDLLNSSKDKVLGVADDVQQSVTTLNKQVEDVRNQIAMNTIQHSSLKTKQSWLIFALNALIVILIVYACFLLVYRFMGGRKETAKVTTFYNGGPGRPYYT
;
A
#
# COMPACT_ATOMS: atom_id res chain seq x y z
N MET A 1 22.61 34.42 -28.35
CA MET A 1 21.90 33.13 -28.27
C MET A 1 20.52 33.36 -28.87
N GLY A 2 20.10 32.55 -29.84
CA GLY A 2 18.77 32.73 -30.46
C GLY A 2 17.67 32.45 -29.44
N ASN A 3 16.57 33.20 -29.50
CA ASN A 3 15.40 32.91 -28.67
C ASN A 3 14.63 31.74 -29.28
N CYS A 4 14.25 30.80 -28.43
CA CYS A 4 13.33 29.73 -28.81
C CYS A 4 11.91 30.29 -28.94
N PRO A 5 11.07 29.73 -29.83
CA PRO A 5 9.73 30.25 -30.15
C PRO A 5 8.71 30.04 -29.04
N SER A 6 9.08 29.29 -28.00
CA SER A 6 8.20 28.84 -26.95
C SER A 6 8.79 29.21 -25.62
N ALA A 7 7.94 29.73 -24.72
CA ALA A 7 8.30 29.93 -23.32
C ALA A 7 8.69 28.61 -22.62
N ASN A 8 8.28 27.47 -23.19
CA ASN A 8 8.59 26.13 -22.70
C ASN A 8 9.83 25.51 -23.36
N ALA A 9 10.58 26.27 -24.16
CA ALA A 9 11.82 25.80 -24.80
C ALA A 9 13.00 26.69 -24.40
N ILE A 10 14.18 26.07 -24.27
CA ILE A 10 15.45 26.73 -23.98
C ILE A 10 16.46 26.43 -25.09
N PRO A 11 17.50 27.25 -25.29
CA PRO A 11 18.53 26.98 -26.28
C PRO A 11 19.18 25.61 -26.05
N GLY A 12 19.28 24.82 -27.13
CA GLY A 12 19.89 23.49 -27.14
C GLY A 12 21.42 23.53 -27.20
N PRO A 13 22.07 22.35 -27.19
CA PRO A 13 23.53 22.24 -27.20
C PRO A 13 24.17 22.64 -28.54
N ALA A 14 23.42 22.57 -29.65
CA ALA A 14 23.89 22.98 -30.97
C ALA A 14 23.32 24.35 -31.39
N PRO A 15 24.07 25.17 -32.15
CA PRO A 15 23.56 26.42 -32.71
C PRO A 15 22.29 26.19 -33.54
N GLY A 16 21.25 27.00 -33.33
CA GLY A 16 19.99 26.83 -34.04
C GLY A 16 19.21 25.58 -33.61
N THR A 17 19.37 25.12 -32.37
CA THR A 17 18.51 24.09 -31.79
C THR A 17 17.89 24.58 -30.50
N CYS A 18 16.70 24.07 -30.19
CA CYS A 18 15.98 24.31 -28.96
C CYS A 18 15.63 22.97 -28.31
N VAL A 19 15.64 22.92 -26.99
CA VAL A 19 15.18 21.76 -26.21
C VAL A 19 14.03 22.18 -25.30
N LEU A 20 13.16 21.25 -24.96
CA LEU A 20 12.05 21.53 -24.05
C LEU A 20 12.59 21.77 -22.63
N LYS A 21 11.96 22.70 -21.92
CA LYS A 21 12.31 23.04 -20.53
C LYS A 21 11.97 21.86 -19.62
N CYS A 22 12.92 21.49 -18.78
CA CYS A 22 12.72 20.43 -17.78
C CYS A 22 11.57 20.78 -16.81
N PRO A 23 10.79 19.78 -16.33
CA PRO A 23 9.81 19.98 -15.27
C PRO A 23 10.48 20.44 -13.96
N ALA A 24 9.71 20.98 -13.01
CA ALA A 24 10.24 21.60 -11.80
C ALA A 24 11.14 20.68 -10.94
N GLN A 25 10.88 19.36 -10.96
CA GLN A 25 11.65 18.35 -10.23
C GLN A 25 12.93 17.88 -10.95
N PHE A 26 13.23 18.44 -12.14
CA PHE A 26 14.41 18.15 -12.93
C PHE A 26 15.23 19.42 -13.20
N ARG A 27 16.55 19.30 -13.15
CA ARG A 27 17.48 20.34 -13.60
C ARG A 27 18.01 19.99 -14.99
N TYR A 28 18.22 21.01 -15.82
CA TYR A 28 18.85 20.83 -17.12
C TYR A 28 20.37 20.66 -16.98
N ASP A 29 20.90 19.66 -17.67
CA ASP A 29 22.32 19.29 -17.77
C ASP A 29 22.64 19.08 -19.26
N MET A 30 23.65 19.77 -19.79
CA MET A 30 23.94 19.72 -21.23
C MET A 30 24.39 18.33 -21.72
N ALA A 31 24.97 17.50 -20.83
CA ALA A 31 25.45 16.18 -21.20
C ALA A 31 24.37 15.10 -21.03
N ARG A 32 23.45 15.29 -20.07
CA ARG A 32 22.49 14.25 -19.64
C ARG A 32 21.02 14.62 -19.87
N GLY A 33 20.72 15.81 -20.39
CA GLY A 33 19.36 16.29 -20.58
C GLY A 33 18.72 16.74 -19.26
N CYS A 34 17.53 16.25 -18.95
CA CYS A 34 16.87 16.54 -17.68
C CYS A 34 17.27 15.52 -16.62
N VAL A 35 17.91 15.98 -15.55
CA VAL A 35 18.38 15.15 -14.43
C VAL A 35 17.56 15.47 -13.20
N SER A 36 17.05 14.45 -12.50
CA SER A 36 16.25 14.65 -11.30
C SER A 36 17.05 15.33 -10.19
N ILE A 37 16.39 16.25 -9.48
CA ILE A 37 16.97 16.96 -8.33
C ILE A 37 17.07 16.01 -7.12
N VAL A 38 16.14 15.05 -6.99
CA VAL A 38 16.03 14.12 -5.85
C VAL A 38 16.89 12.87 -6.04
N ASP A 39 17.01 12.39 -7.28
CA ASP A 39 17.80 11.21 -7.63
C ASP A 39 18.58 11.44 -8.94
N PRO A 40 19.86 11.84 -8.86
CA PRO A 40 20.67 12.11 -10.05
C PRO A 40 20.87 10.91 -10.99
N SER A 41 20.52 9.69 -10.57
CA SER A 41 20.54 8.51 -11.44
C SER A 41 19.36 8.46 -12.41
N VAL A 42 18.28 9.18 -12.11
CA VAL A 42 17.12 9.32 -12.99
C VAL A 42 17.32 10.54 -13.88
N SER A 43 17.61 10.28 -15.14
CA SER A 43 17.69 11.30 -16.19
C SER A 43 17.03 10.83 -17.47
N PHE A 44 16.62 11.78 -18.31
CA PHE A 44 16.16 11.51 -19.67
C PHE A 44 16.75 12.55 -20.63
N LEU A 45 17.01 12.10 -21.85
CA LEU A 45 17.68 12.89 -22.86
C LEU A 45 16.68 13.84 -23.52
N LEU A 46 17.12 15.06 -23.80
CA LEU A 46 16.32 16.01 -24.54
C LEU A 46 16.66 15.92 -26.02
N GLU A 47 15.65 15.69 -26.85
CA GLU A 47 15.84 15.76 -28.29
C GLU A 47 15.97 17.22 -28.73
N PRO A 48 17.06 17.60 -29.41
CA PRO A 48 17.21 18.92 -29.97
C PRO A 48 16.23 19.08 -31.13
N ILE A 49 15.34 20.06 -31.01
CA ILE A 49 14.42 20.45 -32.06
C ILE A 49 15.14 21.49 -32.92
N PRO A 50 15.33 21.25 -34.22
CA PRO A 50 15.93 22.23 -35.10
C PRO A 50 15.08 23.49 -35.07
N TRP A 51 15.72 24.63 -34.81
CA TRP A 51 15.08 25.93 -34.82
C TRP A 51 15.83 26.85 -35.76
N ILE A 52 15.11 27.49 -36.68
CA ILE A 52 15.77 28.37 -37.65
C ILE A 52 16.36 29.55 -36.88
N PRO A 53 17.69 29.67 -36.78
CA PRO A 53 18.31 30.75 -36.02
C PRO A 53 17.92 32.07 -36.67
N TRP A 54 17.47 33.01 -35.84
CA TRP A 54 17.16 34.36 -36.28
C TRP A 54 18.46 34.99 -36.80
N ALA A 55 18.54 35.27 -38.10
CA ALA A 55 19.56 36.16 -38.62
C ALA A 55 19.26 37.57 -38.09
N ASP A 56 20.24 38.20 -37.43
CA ASP A 56 20.17 39.59 -36.96
C ASP A 56 19.01 39.93 -35.99
N GLY A 57 18.55 38.94 -35.21
CA GLY A 57 17.47 39.16 -34.23
C GLY A 57 16.10 39.39 -34.87
N LYS A 58 15.95 39.16 -36.17
CA LYS A 58 14.68 39.18 -36.89
C LYS A 58 14.35 37.76 -37.36
N PRO A 59 13.09 37.32 -37.25
CA PRO A 59 12.71 36.01 -37.77
C PRO A 59 12.85 36.01 -39.31
N PRO A 60 13.33 34.90 -39.93
CA PRO A 60 13.42 34.78 -41.39
C PRO A 60 12.06 34.95 -42.08
N ASN A 61 10.98 34.74 -41.32
CA ASN A 61 9.62 35.11 -41.66
C ASN A 61 8.94 35.77 -40.43
N PRO A 62 8.55 37.05 -40.47
CA PRO A 62 7.90 37.77 -39.35
C PRO A 62 6.60 37.16 -38.84
N GLN A 63 6.06 36.16 -39.53
CA GLN A 63 4.79 35.52 -39.20
C GLN A 63 4.89 34.32 -38.24
N ILE A 64 6.08 33.88 -37.82
CA ILE A 64 6.23 32.76 -36.87
C ILE A 64 6.61 33.32 -35.49
N GLN A 65 5.60 33.67 -34.70
CA GLN A 65 5.69 34.14 -33.32
C GLN A 65 5.23 33.08 -32.32
N SER A 66 4.49 32.05 -32.78
CA SER A 66 4.02 30.95 -31.95
C SER A 66 4.20 29.59 -32.63
N ILE A 67 4.08 28.53 -31.84
CA ILE A 67 4.11 27.15 -32.33
C ILE A 67 2.91 26.86 -33.23
N ASP A 68 1.74 27.43 -32.93
CA ASP A 68 0.53 27.20 -33.72
C ASP A 68 0.69 27.73 -35.16
N GLN A 69 1.47 28.80 -35.34
CA GLN A 69 1.78 29.32 -36.67
C GLN A 69 2.73 28.41 -37.46
N LEU A 70 3.54 27.56 -36.80
CA LEU A 70 4.36 26.55 -37.49
C LEU A 70 3.50 25.53 -38.22
N GLN A 71 2.31 25.22 -37.71
CA GLN A 71 1.42 24.25 -38.36
C GLN A 71 1.08 24.67 -39.79
N THR A 72 0.88 25.97 -40.02
CA THR A 72 0.54 26.52 -41.34
C THR A 72 1.78 26.81 -42.18
N VAL A 73 2.85 27.35 -41.57
CA VAL A 73 4.03 27.83 -42.30
C VAL A 73 5.00 26.70 -42.65
N ASN A 74 5.16 25.70 -41.77
CA ASN A 74 6.02 24.54 -42.02
C ASN A 74 5.46 23.29 -41.30
N PRO A 75 4.49 22.59 -41.92
CA PRO A 75 3.84 21.42 -41.32
C PRO A 75 4.81 20.30 -40.94
N SER A 76 5.90 20.13 -41.69
CA SER A 76 6.91 19.10 -41.40
C SER A 76 7.67 19.42 -40.11
N LEU A 77 8.08 20.67 -39.92
CA LEU A 77 8.75 21.09 -38.69
C LEU A 77 7.80 21.05 -37.47
N TYR A 78 6.53 21.41 -37.67
CA TYR A 78 5.50 21.25 -36.65
C TYR A 78 5.33 19.77 -36.24
N ALA A 79 5.30 18.84 -37.21
CA ALA A 79 5.23 17.41 -36.91
C ALA A 79 6.45 16.89 -36.13
N GLN A 80 7.66 17.38 -36.44
CA GLN A 80 8.86 17.06 -35.66
C GLN A 80 8.76 17.61 -34.23
N TYR A 81 8.27 18.84 -34.07
CA TYR A 81 8.06 19.44 -32.76
C TYR A 81 7.04 18.64 -31.92
N THR A 82 5.88 18.29 -32.48
CA THR A 82 4.85 17.53 -31.75
C THR A 82 5.35 16.13 -31.39
N GLN A 83 6.10 15.47 -32.27
CA GLN A 83 6.75 14.20 -31.98
C GLN A 83 7.74 14.32 -30.81
N ALA A 84 8.60 15.35 -30.82
CA ALA A 84 9.56 15.62 -29.74
C ALA A 84 8.85 15.91 -28.41
N VAL A 85 7.74 16.67 -28.42
CA VAL A 85 6.91 16.92 -27.23
C VAL A 85 6.28 15.63 -26.70
N THR A 86 5.72 14.79 -27.57
CA THR A 86 5.12 13.52 -27.15
C THR A 86 6.18 12.61 -26.53
N LYS A 87 7.35 12.48 -27.16
CA LYS A 87 8.45 11.68 -26.62
C LYS A 87 8.96 12.24 -25.29
N PHE A 88 9.14 13.55 -25.19
CA PHE A 88 9.50 14.22 -23.95
C PHE A 88 8.50 13.93 -22.82
N ASN A 89 7.20 14.06 -23.08
CA ASN A 89 6.16 13.80 -22.07
C ASN A 89 6.16 12.33 -21.63
N GLN A 90 6.37 11.40 -22.57
CA GLN A 90 6.48 9.98 -22.27
C GLN A 90 7.70 9.68 -21.39
N GLU A 91 8.88 10.17 -21.78
CA GLU A 91 10.12 9.95 -21.02
C GLU A 91 10.08 10.64 -19.65
N ALA A 92 9.55 11.87 -19.57
CA ALA A 92 9.34 12.58 -18.32
C ALA A 92 8.38 11.82 -17.39
N GLY A 93 7.31 11.24 -17.93
CA GLY A 93 6.38 10.39 -17.18
C GLY A 93 7.03 9.13 -16.61
N VAL A 94 7.85 8.44 -17.42
CA VAL A 94 8.62 7.27 -16.97
C VAL A 94 9.65 7.66 -15.91
N ALA A 95 10.38 8.76 -16.12
CA ALA A 95 11.34 9.27 -15.15
C ALA A 95 10.66 9.66 -13.83
N GLN A 96 9.50 10.31 -13.89
CA GLN A 96 8.71 10.63 -12.70
C GLN A 96 8.29 9.37 -11.95
N GLY A 97 7.77 8.36 -12.66
CA GLY A 97 7.40 7.09 -12.05
C GLY A 97 8.57 6.39 -11.33
N ARG A 98 9.79 6.51 -11.88
CA ARG A 98 11.00 5.99 -11.22
C ARG A 98 11.37 6.78 -9.96
N ILE A 99 11.26 8.10 -9.99
CA ILE A 99 11.50 8.95 -8.82
C ILE A 99 10.51 8.59 -7.72
N ASP A 100 9.22 8.49 -8.04
CA ASP A 100 8.17 8.17 -7.08
C ASP A 100 8.39 6.78 -6.48
N HIS A 101 8.77 5.78 -7.29
CA HIS A 101 9.13 4.45 -6.81
C HIS A 101 10.35 4.48 -5.87
N SER A 102 11.40 5.22 -6.21
CA SER A 102 12.59 5.39 -5.36
C SER A 102 12.28 6.09 -4.03
N ALA A 103 11.42 7.11 -4.06
CA ALA A 103 10.99 7.85 -2.87
C ALA A 103 10.11 6.99 -1.97
N GLN A 104 9.22 6.18 -2.55
CA GLN A 104 8.44 5.17 -1.83
C GLN A 104 9.36 4.11 -1.21
N ALA A 105 10.35 3.61 -1.96
CA ALA A 105 11.31 2.64 -1.45
C ALA A 105 12.12 3.19 -0.27
N ARG A 106 12.59 4.44 -0.34
CA ARG A 106 13.25 5.11 0.80
C ARG A 106 12.33 5.24 2.00
N THR A 107 11.09 5.70 1.79
CA THR A 107 10.09 5.83 2.87
C THR A 107 9.80 4.49 3.56
N LEU A 108 9.63 3.42 2.78
CA LEU A 108 9.41 2.08 3.31
C LEU A 108 10.67 1.53 4.01
N PHE A 109 11.85 1.83 3.48
CA PHE A 109 13.12 1.47 4.12
C PHE A 109 13.28 2.15 5.49
N ASP A 110 13.00 3.44 5.58
CA ASP A 110 13.05 4.19 6.85
C ASP A 110 12.04 3.65 7.87
N ARG A 111 10.83 3.30 7.42
CA ARG A 111 9.84 2.61 8.27
C ARG A 111 10.33 1.26 8.75
N MET A 112 10.98 0.47 7.88
CA MET A 112 11.56 -0.81 8.25
C MET A 112 12.69 -0.64 9.28
N GLN A 113 13.59 0.33 9.09
CA GLN A 113 14.64 0.65 10.07
C GLN A 113 14.05 1.12 11.42
N ALA A 114 13.00 1.94 11.40
CA ALA A 114 12.31 2.37 12.61
C ALA A 114 11.66 1.18 13.34
N ALA A 115 11.08 0.24 12.60
CA ALA A 115 10.49 -0.97 13.16
C ALA A 115 11.54 -1.96 13.70
N GLU A 116 12.72 -2.05 13.07
CA GLU A 116 13.87 -2.83 13.57
C GLU A 116 14.30 -2.35 14.97
N ASN A 117 14.35 -1.03 15.19
CA ASN A 117 14.75 -0.47 16.50
C ASN A 117 13.80 -0.83 17.66
N VAL A 118 12.59 -1.34 17.36
CA VAL A 118 11.60 -1.77 18.35
C VAL A 118 11.14 -3.21 18.13
N SER A 119 11.91 -4.00 17.37
CA SER A 119 11.53 -5.36 16.95
C SER A 119 11.30 -6.30 18.14
N ASP A 120 12.04 -6.13 19.22
CA ASP A 120 11.92 -6.96 20.43
C ASP A 120 10.56 -6.79 21.11
N GLN A 121 9.95 -5.59 21.00
CA GLN A 121 8.66 -5.28 21.59
C GLN A 121 7.51 -5.50 20.62
N PHE A 122 7.74 -5.26 19.33
CA PHE A 122 6.71 -5.33 18.28
C PHE A 122 7.20 -6.12 17.05
N PRO A 123 7.39 -7.46 17.19
CA PRO A 123 7.93 -8.29 16.09
C PRO A 123 7.04 -8.27 14.84
N ASP A 124 5.71 -8.19 15.02
CA ASP A 124 4.75 -8.15 13.90
C ASP A 124 4.90 -6.87 13.07
N ALA A 125 5.16 -5.73 13.73
CA ALA A 125 5.35 -4.45 13.05
C ALA A 125 6.61 -4.46 12.17
N TYR A 126 7.68 -5.08 12.68
CA TYR A 126 8.89 -5.30 11.91
C TYR A 126 8.67 -6.21 10.69
N GLN A 127 8.00 -7.35 10.87
CA GLN A 127 7.70 -8.26 9.76
C GLN A 127 6.86 -7.57 8.68
N GLN A 128 5.85 -6.80 9.08
CA GLN A 128 5.03 -6.04 8.13
C GLN A 128 5.86 -5.01 7.35
N ALA A 129 6.66 -4.19 8.04
CA ALA A 129 7.49 -3.17 7.39
C ALA A 129 8.52 -3.79 6.42
N ARG A 130 9.08 -4.94 6.80
CA ARG A 130 9.98 -5.72 5.95
C ARG A 130 9.27 -6.26 4.71
N MET A 131 8.06 -6.81 4.87
CA MET A 131 7.24 -7.29 3.75
C MET A 131 6.88 -6.16 2.79
N ASP A 132 6.47 -5.00 3.32
CA ASP A 132 6.13 -3.82 2.52
C ASP A 132 7.32 -3.33 1.70
N TYR A 133 8.49 -3.14 2.32
CA TYR A 133 9.70 -2.69 1.64
C TYR A 133 10.14 -3.67 0.53
N TYR A 134 10.29 -4.95 0.86
CA TYR A 134 10.80 -5.91 -0.11
C TYR A 134 9.77 -6.29 -1.17
N SER A 135 8.46 -6.20 -0.91
CA SER A 135 7.46 -6.37 -1.97
C SER A 135 7.53 -5.25 -3.01
N LEU A 136 7.83 -4.01 -2.60
CA LEU A 136 8.04 -2.89 -3.53
C LEU A 136 9.34 -3.03 -4.33
N VAL A 137 10.42 -3.47 -3.69
CA VAL A 137 11.76 -3.54 -4.31
C VAL A 137 11.97 -4.81 -5.14
N LYS A 138 11.53 -5.97 -4.65
CA LYS A 138 11.75 -7.28 -5.28
C LYS A 138 10.52 -7.79 -6.03
N GLY A 139 9.38 -7.14 -5.88
CA GLY A 139 8.12 -7.52 -6.51
C GLY A 139 7.30 -8.52 -5.70
N PRO A 140 6.07 -8.81 -6.15
CA PRO A 140 5.09 -9.59 -5.40
C PRO A 140 5.48 -11.07 -5.23
N GLN A 141 6.22 -11.65 -6.19
CA GLN A 141 6.69 -13.04 -6.12
C GLN A 141 7.62 -13.29 -4.91
N TRP A 142 8.41 -12.29 -4.53
CA TRP A 142 9.24 -12.39 -3.32
C TRP A 142 8.38 -12.49 -2.06
N ALA A 143 7.29 -11.72 -1.97
CA ALA A 143 6.41 -11.72 -0.82
C ALA A 143 5.69 -13.07 -0.64
N GLU A 144 5.31 -13.73 -1.73
CA GLU A 144 4.73 -15.08 -1.70
C GLU A 144 5.75 -16.12 -1.21
N GLY A 145 6.98 -16.06 -1.72
CA GLY A 145 8.07 -16.94 -1.27
C GLY A 145 8.39 -16.74 0.22
N GLU A 146 8.44 -15.50 0.69
CA GLU A 146 8.71 -15.20 2.09
C GLU A 146 7.58 -15.66 3.02
N LYS A 147 6.31 -15.48 2.62
CA LYS A 147 5.16 -16.04 3.35
C LYS A 147 5.25 -17.56 3.46
N SER A 148 5.62 -18.25 2.37
CA SER A 148 5.81 -19.70 2.38
C SER A 148 6.95 -20.12 3.31
N ARG A 149 8.10 -19.42 3.26
CA ARG A 149 9.25 -19.66 4.14
C ARG A 149 8.88 -19.50 5.61
N ILE A 150 8.22 -18.40 5.97
CA ILE A 150 7.75 -18.11 7.33
C ILE A 150 6.76 -19.18 7.78
N GLY A 151 5.77 -19.53 6.94
CA GLY A 151 4.82 -20.61 7.23
C GLY A 151 5.52 -21.95 7.49
N ASN A 152 6.49 -22.33 6.66
CA ASN A 152 7.20 -23.60 6.80
C ASN A 152 8.18 -23.63 7.98
N THR A 153 8.74 -22.49 8.39
CA THR A 153 9.74 -22.44 9.47
C THR A 153 9.07 -22.19 10.82
N GLU A 154 8.18 -21.20 10.91
CA GLU A 154 7.61 -20.76 12.18
C GLU A 154 6.31 -21.47 12.53
N ALA A 155 5.45 -21.75 11.54
CA ALA A 155 4.19 -22.44 11.82
C ALA A 155 4.42 -23.94 12.02
N ARG A 156 5.36 -24.54 11.27
CA ARG A 156 5.67 -25.97 11.36
C ARG A 156 6.24 -26.37 12.73
N ASP A 157 7.20 -25.61 13.25
CA ASP A 157 7.77 -25.90 14.57
C ASP A 157 6.71 -25.80 15.68
N LYS A 158 5.78 -24.84 15.57
CA LYS A 158 4.66 -24.71 16.51
C LYS A 158 3.67 -25.86 16.38
N THR A 159 3.29 -26.26 15.18
CA THR A 159 2.34 -27.38 14.97
C THR A 159 2.94 -28.72 15.37
N GLU A 160 4.23 -28.96 15.07
CA GLU A 160 4.95 -30.16 15.49
C GLU A 160 5.02 -30.23 17.03
N LYS A 161 5.33 -29.12 17.71
CA LYS A 161 5.31 -29.06 19.17
C LYS A 161 3.93 -29.39 19.74
N TYR A 162 2.85 -28.79 19.21
CA TYR A 162 1.49 -29.11 19.65
C TYR A 162 1.13 -30.58 19.42
N SER A 163 1.54 -31.17 18.29
CA SER A 163 1.30 -32.57 17.99
C SER A 163 2.03 -33.48 18.99
N HIS A 164 3.29 -33.16 19.30
CA HIS A 164 4.07 -33.89 20.29
C HIS A 164 3.48 -33.78 21.69
N ASP A 165 3.09 -32.58 22.12
CA ASP A 165 2.45 -32.35 23.42
C ASP A 165 1.13 -33.13 23.54
N TYR A 166 0.34 -33.15 22.46
CA TYR A 166 -0.90 -33.93 22.39
C TYR A 166 -0.65 -35.45 22.51
N GLN A 167 0.32 -35.98 21.76
CA GLN A 167 0.69 -37.39 21.82
C GLN A 167 1.21 -37.78 23.22
N SER A 168 2.01 -36.91 23.84
CA SER A 168 2.49 -37.11 25.22
C SER A 168 1.33 -37.18 26.21
N LEU A 169 0.38 -36.24 26.12
CA LEU A 169 -0.81 -36.23 26.97
C LEU A 169 -1.64 -37.50 26.79
N GLN A 170 -1.81 -37.95 25.56
CA GLN A 170 -2.56 -39.17 25.26
C GLN A 170 -1.85 -40.42 25.79
N GLY A 171 -0.52 -40.46 25.74
CA GLY A 171 0.27 -41.51 26.39
C GLY A 171 0.07 -41.55 27.90
N GLN A 172 0.08 -40.39 28.57
CA GLN A 172 -0.18 -40.29 30.01
C GLN A 172 -1.60 -40.76 30.36
N LEU A 173 -2.62 -40.39 29.57
CA LEU A 173 -3.99 -40.86 29.77
C LEU A 173 -4.12 -42.37 29.64
N ASN A 174 -3.46 -42.98 28.64
CA ASN A 174 -3.47 -44.44 28.47
C ASN A 174 -2.79 -45.16 29.64
N GLN A 175 -1.69 -44.61 30.17
CA GLN A 175 -1.04 -45.14 31.36
C GLN A 175 -1.94 -45.05 32.60
N GLN A 176 -2.62 -43.92 32.80
CA GLN A 176 -3.59 -43.76 33.88
C GLN A 176 -4.76 -44.74 33.75
N GLN A 177 -5.29 -44.95 32.55
CA GLN A 177 -6.37 -45.92 32.31
C GLN A 177 -5.91 -47.35 32.63
N THR A 178 -4.70 -47.73 32.21
CA THR A 178 -4.13 -49.05 32.52
C THR A 178 -3.97 -49.25 34.04
N LEU A 179 -3.61 -48.19 34.76
CA LEU A 179 -3.51 -48.22 36.22
C LEU A 179 -4.89 -48.42 36.87
N ILE A 180 -5.93 -47.73 36.36
CA ILE A 180 -7.32 -47.90 36.80
C ILE A 180 -7.78 -49.33 36.53
N ASP A 181 -7.48 -49.89 35.36
CA ASP A 181 -7.87 -51.26 35.00
C ASP A 181 -7.15 -52.30 35.88
N LEU A 182 -5.87 -52.09 36.20
CA LEU A 182 -5.13 -52.90 37.17
C LEU A 182 -5.73 -52.80 38.58
N LEU A 183 -6.08 -51.59 39.03
CA LEU A 183 -6.74 -51.38 40.33
C LEU A 183 -8.10 -52.08 40.38
N ASN A 184 -8.90 -51.99 39.32
CA ASN A 184 -10.19 -52.68 39.22
C ASN A 184 -10.01 -54.20 39.19
N SER A 185 -9.04 -54.72 38.43
CA SER A 185 -8.75 -56.16 38.40
C SER A 185 -8.21 -56.67 39.75
N SER A 186 -7.41 -55.86 40.45
CA SER A 186 -6.97 -56.15 41.81
C SER A 186 -8.13 -56.09 42.80
N LYS A 187 -9.04 -55.13 42.67
CA LYS A 187 -10.25 -55.03 43.49
C LYS A 187 -11.11 -56.29 43.34
N ASP A 188 -11.30 -56.79 42.11
CA ASP A 188 -12.06 -58.00 41.85
C ASP A 188 -11.39 -59.27 42.42
N LYS A 189 -10.05 -59.30 42.50
CA LYS A 189 -9.30 -60.38 43.17
C LYS A 189 -9.22 -60.24 44.70
N VAL A 190 -9.39 -59.03 45.22
CA VAL A 190 -9.31 -58.71 46.66
C VAL A 190 -10.69 -58.65 47.32
N LEU A 191 -11.76 -59.09 46.65
CA LEU A 191 -13.06 -59.39 47.27
C LEU A 191 -13.02 -60.51 48.34
N GLY A 192 -11.82 -60.94 48.78
CA GLY A 192 -11.61 -61.69 50.03
C GLY A 192 -11.11 -60.84 51.22
N VAL A 193 -10.77 -59.55 51.06
CA VAL A 193 -10.28 -58.65 52.12
C VAL A 193 -10.94 -57.27 51.94
N ALA A 194 -12.18 -57.15 52.42
CA ALA A 194 -13.16 -56.19 51.92
C ALA A 194 -13.06 -54.74 52.47
N ASP A 195 -12.40 -54.46 53.60
CA ASP A 195 -12.63 -53.16 54.27
C ASP A 195 -11.67 -52.01 53.88
N ASP A 196 -10.36 -52.24 53.69
CA ASP A 196 -9.40 -51.13 53.50
C ASP A 196 -9.28 -50.61 52.05
N VAL A 197 -9.62 -51.43 51.05
CA VAL A 197 -9.52 -51.04 49.63
C VAL A 197 -10.69 -50.14 49.21
N GLN A 198 -11.84 -50.29 49.86
CA GLN A 198 -13.06 -49.56 49.50
C GLN A 198 -12.90 -48.05 49.74
N GLN A 199 -12.14 -47.63 50.75
CA GLN A 199 -11.90 -46.22 51.05
C GLN A 199 -10.91 -45.55 50.08
N SER A 200 -9.86 -46.28 49.67
CA SER A 200 -8.84 -45.77 48.73
C SER A 200 -9.37 -45.63 47.30
N VAL A 201 -10.18 -46.58 46.82
CA VAL A 201 -10.79 -46.51 45.47
C VAL A 201 -11.85 -45.39 45.37
N THR A 202 -12.54 -45.08 46.47
CA THR A 202 -13.53 -44.00 46.50
C THR A 202 -12.88 -42.61 46.43
N THR A 203 -11.67 -42.48 46.97
CA THR A 203 -10.92 -41.22 46.94
C THR A 203 -10.24 -41.01 45.59
N LEU A 204 -9.72 -42.08 44.98
CA LEU A 204 -9.15 -42.05 43.63
C LEU A 204 -10.23 -41.82 42.56
N ASN A 205 -11.41 -42.45 42.66
CA ASN A 205 -12.52 -42.16 41.75
C ASN A 205 -12.97 -40.69 41.86
N LYS A 206 -13.02 -40.13 43.08
CA LYS A 206 -13.28 -38.68 43.25
C LYS A 206 -12.21 -37.81 42.59
N GLN A 207 -10.93 -38.17 42.70
CA GLN A 207 -9.85 -37.42 42.04
C GLN A 207 -9.89 -37.55 40.51
N VAL A 208 -10.22 -38.73 39.98
CA VAL A 208 -10.37 -38.95 38.53
C VAL A 208 -11.60 -38.20 37.99
N GLU A 209 -12.69 -38.17 38.74
CA GLU A 209 -13.91 -37.44 38.38
C GLU A 209 -13.68 -35.92 38.44
N ASP A 210 -12.93 -35.43 39.45
CA ASP A 210 -12.55 -34.02 39.55
C ASP A 210 -11.56 -33.60 38.45
N VAL A 211 -10.63 -34.47 38.05
CA VAL A 211 -9.74 -34.23 36.90
C VAL A 211 -10.53 -34.24 35.58
N ARG A 212 -11.47 -35.17 35.39
CA ARG A 212 -12.38 -35.15 34.22
C ARG A 212 -13.23 -33.89 34.19
N ASN A 213 -13.72 -33.44 35.34
CA ASN A 213 -14.52 -32.23 35.47
C ASN A 213 -13.67 -30.97 35.21
N GLN A 214 -12.40 -30.95 35.64
CA GLN A 214 -11.45 -29.90 35.32
C GLN A 214 -11.10 -29.88 33.83
N ILE A 215 -10.93 -31.03 33.16
CA ILE A 215 -10.71 -31.09 31.70
C ILE A 215 -11.96 -30.61 30.95
N ALA A 216 -13.15 -31.00 31.38
CA ALA A 216 -14.41 -30.51 30.81
C ALA A 216 -14.56 -28.99 31.03
N MET A 217 -14.26 -28.48 32.23
CA MET A 217 -14.24 -27.05 32.51
C MET A 217 -13.18 -26.29 31.72
N ASN A 218 -11.97 -26.84 31.53
CA ASN A 218 -10.92 -26.20 30.74
C ASN A 218 -11.28 -26.17 29.25
N THR A 219 -11.94 -27.22 28.76
CA THR A 219 -12.48 -27.28 27.39
C THR A 219 -13.62 -26.27 27.19
N ILE A 220 -14.47 -26.07 28.20
CA ILE A 220 -15.52 -25.04 28.23
C ILE A 220 -14.92 -23.62 28.38
N GLN A 221 -13.82 -23.45 29.13
CA GLN A 221 -13.11 -22.17 29.25
C GLN A 221 -12.38 -21.79 27.95
N HIS A 222 -11.74 -22.74 27.27
CA HIS A 222 -11.11 -22.49 25.97
C HIS A 222 -12.12 -22.23 24.85
N SER A 223 -13.29 -22.87 24.87
CA SER A 223 -14.37 -22.56 23.93
C SER A 223 -15.06 -21.23 24.26
N SER A 224 -15.28 -20.89 25.54
CA SER A 224 -15.87 -19.61 25.94
C SER A 224 -14.94 -18.40 25.73
N LEU A 225 -13.61 -18.58 25.75
CA LEU A 225 -12.65 -17.55 25.35
C LEU A 225 -12.72 -17.27 23.83
N LYS A 226 -12.88 -18.29 22.98
CA LYS A 226 -13.13 -18.10 21.54
C LYS A 226 -14.47 -17.41 21.28
N THR A 227 -15.53 -17.74 22.04
CA THR A 227 -16.84 -17.10 21.87
C THR A 227 -16.84 -15.63 22.32
N LYS A 228 -16.08 -15.27 23.36
CA LYS A 228 -15.93 -13.87 23.80
C LYS A 228 -15.08 -13.01 22.85
N GLN A 229 -14.19 -13.60 22.06
CA GLN A 229 -13.43 -12.85 21.04
C GLN A 229 -14.20 -12.74 19.71
N SER A 230 -15.03 -13.73 19.39
CA SER A 230 -15.82 -13.76 18.14
C SER A 230 -16.89 -12.66 18.05
N TRP A 231 -17.58 -12.31 19.14
CA TRP A 231 -18.59 -11.24 19.09
C TRP A 231 -17.97 -9.85 18.92
N LEU A 232 -16.77 -9.63 19.46
CA LEU A 232 -16.05 -8.36 19.36
C LEU A 232 -15.57 -8.14 17.92
N ILE A 233 -15.06 -9.19 17.26
CA ILE A 233 -14.71 -9.17 15.83
C ILE A 233 -15.95 -8.93 14.97
N PHE A 234 -17.08 -9.58 15.29
CA PHE A 234 -18.35 -9.35 14.58
C PHE A 234 -18.86 -7.92 14.74
N ALA A 235 -18.84 -7.37 15.96
CA ALA A 235 -19.25 -6.00 16.24
C ALA A 235 -18.35 -4.97 15.55
N LEU A 236 -17.03 -5.22 15.52
CA LEU A 236 -16.06 -4.35 14.85
C LEU A 236 -16.27 -4.35 13.33
N ASN A 237 -16.50 -5.52 12.74
CA ASN A 237 -16.83 -5.64 11.31
C ASN A 237 -18.17 -4.97 10.98
N ALA A 238 -19.19 -5.11 11.83
CA ALA A 238 -20.47 -4.43 11.65
C ALA A 238 -20.32 -2.90 11.69
N LEU A 239 -19.49 -2.38 12.60
CA LEU A 239 -19.20 -0.95 12.72
C LEU A 239 -18.45 -0.40 11.49
N ILE A 240 -17.50 -1.15 10.94
CA ILE A 240 -16.81 -0.80 9.70
C ILE A 240 -17.79 -0.70 8.52
N VAL A 241 -18.71 -1.66 8.38
CA VAL A 241 -19.73 -1.63 7.32
C VAL A 241 -20.64 -0.40 7.46
N ILE A 242 -21.07 -0.06 8.67
CA ILE A 242 -21.88 1.14 8.92
C ILE A 242 -21.12 2.42 8.54
N LEU A 243 -19.83 2.52 8.87
CA LEU A 243 -19.00 3.67 8.50
C LEU A 243 -18.85 3.82 6.98
N ILE A 244 -18.69 2.70 6.26
CA ILE A 244 -18.59 2.72 4.79
C ILE A 244 -19.92 3.18 4.17
N VAL A 245 -21.04 2.65 4.63
CA VAL A 245 -22.38 3.07 4.16
C VAL A 245 -22.61 4.55 4.44
N TYR A 246 -22.20 5.03 5.62
CA TYR A 246 -22.29 6.44 5.98
C TYR A 246 -21.39 7.34 5.12
N ALA A 247 -20.16 6.91 4.83
CA ALA A 247 -19.26 7.64 3.93
C ALA A 247 -19.82 7.71 2.50
N CYS A 248 -20.36 6.61 1.98
CA CYS A 248 -21.07 6.59 0.69
C CYS A 248 -22.27 7.54 0.70
N PHE A 249 -23.06 7.56 1.77
CA PHE A 249 -24.17 8.48 1.93
C PHE A 249 -23.72 9.95 1.90
N LEU A 250 -22.63 10.30 2.61
CA LEU A 250 -22.08 11.66 2.58
C LEU A 250 -21.56 12.06 1.20
N LEU A 251 -20.91 11.14 0.48
CA LEU A 251 -20.46 11.39 -0.88
C LEU A 251 -21.65 11.65 -1.81
N VAL A 252 -22.69 10.82 -1.74
CA VAL A 252 -23.92 10.98 -2.52
C VAL A 252 -24.65 12.28 -2.16
N TYR A 253 -24.79 12.58 -0.87
CA TYR A 253 -25.41 13.82 -0.40
C TYR A 253 -24.62 15.06 -0.83
N ARG A 254 -23.28 14.98 -0.81
CA ARG A 254 -22.41 16.06 -1.29
C ARG A 254 -22.50 16.25 -2.81
N PHE A 255 -22.60 15.17 -3.57
CA PHE A 255 -22.73 15.24 -5.03
C PHE A 255 -24.11 15.74 -5.46
N MET A 256 -25.17 15.34 -4.77
CA MET A 256 -26.53 15.78 -5.08
C MET A 256 -26.87 17.16 -4.48
N GLY A 257 -26.31 17.52 -3.33
CA GLY A 257 -26.50 18.83 -2.70
C GLY A 257 -25.68 19.97 -3.32
N GLY A 258 -24.74 19.65 -4.21
CA GLY A 258 -23.86 20.61 -4.89
C GLY A 258 -24.43 21.26 -6.15
N ARG A 259 -25.61 20.82 -6.65
CA ARG A 259 -26.32 21.49 -7.75
C ARG A 259 -27.48 22.32 -7.22
N LYS A 260 -27.17 23.41 -6.51
CA LYS A 260 -28.04 24.59 -6.56
C LYS A 260 -27.49 25.48 -7.66
N GLU A 261 -27.97 25.24 -8.87
CA GLU A 261 -27.80 26.15 -9.99
C GLU A 261 -28.30 27.53 -9.56
N THR A 262 -27.38 28.44 -9.29
CA THR A 262 -27.68 29.86 -9.35
C THR A 262 -27.80 30.22 -10.82
N ALA A 263 -28.98 29.97 -11.40
CA ALA A 263 -29.39 30.58 -12.65
C ALA A 263 -29.49 32.09 -12.42
N LYS A 264 -28.39 32.82 -12.63
CA LYS A 264 -28.43 34.27 -12.82
C LYS A 264 -29.08 34.51 -14.18
N VAL A 265 -30.37 34.83 -14.14
CA VAL A 265 -31.12 35.43 -15.24
C VAL A 265 -30.45 36.76 -15.58
N THR A 266 -29.67 36.79 -16.66
CA THR A 266 -29.26 38.03 -17.32
C THR A 266 -30.47 38.61 -18.04
N THR A 267 -31.21 39.46 -17.35
CA THR A 267 -32.21 40.33 -17.95
C THR A 267 -31.52 41.36 -18.83
N PHE A 268 -31.70 41.24 -20.14
CA PHE A 268 -31.44 42.33 -21.09
C PHE A 268 -32.36 43.50 -20.75
N TYR A 269 -31.83 44.55 -20.13
CA TYR A 269 -32.51 45.83 -19.99
C TYR A 269 -32.10 46.73 -21.17
N ASN A 270 -32.95 46.73 -22.19
CA ASN A 270 -32.96 47.71 -23.28
C ASN A 270 -33.76 48.91 -22.78
N GLY A 271 -33.13 50.07 -22.63
CA GLY A 271 -33.84 51.29 -22.28
C GLY A 271 -32.92 52.40 -21.77
N GLY A 272 -32.53 53.31 -22.66
CA GLY A 272 -32.08 54.66 -22.27
C GLY A 272 -33.19 55.42 -21.51
N PRO A 273 -32.91 56.60 -20.95
CA PRO A 273 -32.56 57.74 -21.80
C PRO A 273 -31.52 58.73 -21.20
N GLY A 274 -30.82 59.41 -22.09
CA GLY A 274 -30.82 60.88 -22.11
C GLY A 274 -30.17 61.68 -20.97
N ARG A 275 -29.05 62.30 -21.35
CA ARG A 275 -28.64 63.70 -21.11
C ARG A 275 -27.92 64.04 -19.77
N PRO A 276 -27.42 65.30 -19.58
CA PRO A 276 -26.00 65.61 -19.80
C PRO A 276 -25.38 66.44 -18.65
N TYR A 277 -24.07 66.42 -18.39
CA TYR A 277 -23.50 67.49 -17.55
C TYR A 277 -22.14 67.98 -18.02
N TYR A 278 -22.11 69.31 -18.15
CA TYR A 278 -20.95 70.19 -18.05
C TYR A 278 -20.40 70.17 -16.61
N THR A 279 -19.11 70.55 -16.53
CA THR A 279 -18.27 70.89 -15.36
C THR A 279 -17.89 69.77 -14.41
#